data_AF-A0A1H4HHH4-F1
#
_entry.id   AF-A0A1H4HHH4-F1
#
_cell.length_a   1.000
_cell.length_b   1.000
_cell.length_c   1.000
_cell.angle_alpha   90.00
_cell.angle_beta   90.00
_cell.angle_gamma   90.00
#
_symmetry.space_group_name_H-M   'P 1'
#
loop_
_entity.id
_entity.type
_entity.pdbx_description
1 polymer ?
#
loop_
_entity_poly.entity_id
_entity_poly.type
_entity_poly.pdbx_seq_one_letter_code
_entity_poly.pdbx_strand_id
1 'polypeptide(L)' 'MYIIVRKNNGVTETLKKSNSRVKKTFYDFYTAHMLAQRLNSNTHSRMQWDVKQK' A
#
# COMPACT_ATOMS: atom_id res chain seq x y z
N MET A 1 1.13 13.75 -2.61
CA MET A 1 1.91 12.49 -2.62
C MET A 1 0.96 11.35 -2.27
N TYR A 2 1.28 10.12 -2.64
CA TYR A 2 0.44 8.94 -2.37
C TYR A 2 1.20 7.90 -1.55
N ILE A 3 0.48 7.16 -0.72
CA ILE A 3 0.97 6.02 0.04
C ILE A 3 0.03 4.84 -0.16
N ILE A 4 0.55 3.62 0.02
CA ILE A 4 -0.25 2.42 -0.01
C ILE A 4 -0.43 1.94 1.42
N VAL A 5 -1.66 1.65 1.81
CA VAL A 5 -2.01 1.17 3.15
C VAL A 5 -2.81 -0.12 3.06
N ARG A 6 -2.77 -0.97 4.09
CA ARG A 6 -3.70 -2.08 4.24
C ARG A 6 -4.28 -2.09 5.64
N LYS A 7 -5.46 -2.69 5.81
CA LYS A 7 -5.99 -3.06 7.13
C LYS A 7 -5.68 -4.52 7.38
N ASN A 8 -5.01 -4.80 8.49
CA ASN A 8 -4.75 -6.15 8.97
C ASN A 8 -5.25 -6.25 10.41
N ASN A 9 -6.33 -7.01 10.63
CA ASN A 9 -6.93 -7.22 11.94
C ASN A 9 -7.15 -5.92 12.75
N GLY A 10 -7.71 -4.88 12.12
CA GLY A 10 -7.99 -3.59 12.76
C GLY A 10 -6.81 -2.61 12.80
N VAL A 11 -5.59 -3.07 12.51
CA VAL A 11 -4.39 -2.21 12.43
C VAL A 11 -4.20 -1.73 10.99
N THR A 12 -3.98 -0.42 10.82
CA THR A 12 -3.62 0.14 9.51
C THR A 12 -2.10 0.11 9.34
N GLU A 13 -1.62 -0.64 8.36
CA GLU A 13 -0.21 -0.71 8.00
C GLU A 13 0.06 0.11 6.74
N THR A 14 1.19 0.80 6.68
CA THR A 14 1.65 1.51 5.46
C THR A 14 2.75 0.71 4.80
N LEU A 15 2.70 0.60 3.46
CA LEU A 15 3.75 -0.04 2.67
C LEU A 15 5.08 0.71 2.89
N LYS A 16 6.13 -0.05 3.21
CA LYS A 16 7.49 0.46 3.43
C LYS A 16 8.37 0.18 2.21
N LYS A 17 9.47 0.92 2.08
CA LYS A 17 10.50 0.59 1.09
C LYS A 17 11.17 -0.73 1.49
N SER A 18 11.54 -1.54 0.49
CA SER A 18 12.23 -2.81 0.72
C SER A 18 13.46 -2.59 1.61
N ASN A 19 13.61 -3.40 2.67
CA ASN A 19 14.70 -3.33 3.64
C ASN A 19 14.82 -2.00 4.42
N SER A 20 13.75 -1.21 4.51
CA SER A 20 13.74 0.04 5.26
C SER A 20 12.52 0.16 6.17
N ARG A 21 12.68 0.92 7.28
CA ARG A 21 11.55 1.33 8.13
C ARG A 21 10.77 2.52 7.54
N VAL A 22 11.25 3.10 6.43
CA VAL A 22 10.68 4.29 5.80
C VAL A 22 9.45 3.95 4.96
N LYS A 23 8.39 4.75 5.11
CA LYS A 23 7.15 4.65 4.31
C LYS A 23 7.47 4.87 2.83
N LYS A 24 6.96 3.99 1.96
CA LYS A 24 7.06 4.16 0.52
C LYS A 24 6.05 5.21 0.07
N THR A 25 6.55 6.27 -0.55
CA THR A 25 5.74 7.36 -1.12
C THR A 25 5.83 7.34 -2.63
N PHE A 26 4.73 7.73 -3.28
CA PHE A 26 4.60 7.83 -4.72
C PHE A 26 4.23 9.27 -5.08
N TYR A 27 4.75 9.76 -6.21
CA TYR A 27 4.43 11.10 -6.69
C TYR A 27 3.09 11.14 -7.41
N ASP A 28 2.74 10.05 -8.09
CA ASP A 28 1.54 9.90 -8.88
C ASP A 28 0.61 8.80 -8.33
N PHE A 29 -0.70 9.01 -8.52
CA PHE A 29 -1.72 8.06 -8.07
C PHE A 29 -1.64 6.75 -8.86
N TYR A 30 -1.41 6.84 -10.16
CA TYR A 30 -1.46 5.70 -11.08
C TYR A 30 -0.45 4.61 -10.69
N THR A 31 0.80 4.98 -10.44
CA THR A 31 1.86 4.05 -10.00
C THR A 31 1.54 3.44 -8.65
N ALA A 32 0.98 4.22 -7.71
CA ALA A 32 0.54 3.70 -6.41
C ALA A 32 -0.62 2.69 -6.59
N HIS A 33 -1.57 2.99 -7.47
CA HIS A 33 -2.74 2.15 -7.74
C HIS A 33 -2.37 0.83 -8.42
N MET A 34 -1.54 0.89 -9.47
CA MET A 34 -1.04 -0.30 -10.17
C MET A 34 -0.29 -1.24 -9.22
N LEU A 35 0.49 -0.69 -8.29
CA LEU A 35 1.18 -1.51 -7.29
C LEU A 35 0.20 -2.10 -6.26
N ALA A 36 -0.78 -1.31 -5.78
CA ALA A 36 -1.81 -1.81 -4.86
C ALA A 36 -2.61 -2.96 -5.49
N GLN A 37 -2.99 -2.86 -6.77
CA GLN A 37 -3.66 -3.94 -7.50
C GLN A 37 -2.79 -5.21 -7.58
N ARG A 38 -1.52 -5.08 -7.97
CA ARG A 38 -0.58 -6.22 -8.02
C ARG A 38 -0.39 -6.88 -6.65
N LEU A 39 -0.33 -6.09 -5.58
CA LEU A 39 -0.28 -6.61 -4.22
C LEU A 39 -1.56 -7.38 -3.89
N ASN A 40 -2.73 -6.83 -4.21
CA ASN A 40 -4.03 -7.43 -3.97
C ASN A 40 -4.23 -8.77 -4.70
N SER A 41 -3.66 -8.93 -5.89
CA SER A 41 -3.67 -10.22 -6.61
C SER A 41 -2.92 -11.33 -5.86
N ASN A 42 -2.03 -10.98 -4.93
CA ASN A 42 -1.17 -11.92 -4.21
C ASN A 42 -1.46 -11.94 -2.70
N THR A 43 -2.47 -11.19 -2.22
CA THR A 43 -2.88 -11.17 -0.81
C THR A 43 -4.27 -11.77 -0.64
N HIS A 44 -4.48 -12.41 0.51
CA HIS A 44 -5.80 -12.94 0.86
C HIS A 44 -6.84 -11.81 0.89
N SER A 45 -8.08 -12.11 0.48
CA SER A 45 -9.20 -11.16 0.36
C SER A 45 -9.47 -10.28 1.60
N ARG A 46 -9.07 -10.72 2.80
CA ARG A 46 -9.23 -9.97 4.06
C ARG A 46 -8.13 -8.91 4.29
N MET A 47 -7.08 -8.93 3.48
CA MET A 47 -5.92 -8.04 3.57
C MET A 47 -5.74 -7.32 2.24
N GLN A 48 -6.59 -6.33 1.98
CA GLN A 48 -6.52 -5.50 0.79
C GLN A 48 -5.67 -4.26 1.04
N TRP A 49 -4.91 -3.90 0.02
CA TRP A 49 -4.12 -2.69 -0.10
C TRP A 49 -4.90 -1.62 -0.85
N ASP A 50 -4.90 -0.42 -0.31
CA ASP A 50 -5.56 0.77 -0.83
C ASP A 50 -4.56 1.91 -0.99
N VAL A 51 -4.83 2.82 -1.94
CA VAL A 51 -4.06 4.05 -2.11
C VAL A 51 -4.70 5.15 -1.27
N LYS A 52 -3.88 5.86 -0.48
CA LYS A 52 -4.28 7.09 0.21
C LYS A 52 -3.44 8.27 -0.26
N GLN A 53 -4.10 9.40 -0.42
CA GLN A 53 -3.42 10.69 -0.56
C GLN A 53 -2.80 11.06 0.80
N LYS A 54 -1.53 11.47 0.76
CA LYS A 54 -0.74 11.93 1.89
C LYS A 54 -0.65 13.45 1.86
#